data_AF-A0AAN9XW83-F1
#
_entry.id   AF-A0AAN9XW83-F1
#
_cell.length_a   1.000
_cell.length_b   1.000
_cell.length_c   1.000
_cell.angle_alpha   90.00
_cell.angle_beta   90.00
_cell.angle_gamma   90.00
#
_symmetry.space_group_name_H-M   'P 1'
#
loop_
_entity.id
_entity.type
_entity.pdbx_description
1 polymer ?
#
loop_
_entity_poly.entity_id
_entity_poly.type
_entity_poly.pdbx_seq_one_letter_code
_entity_poly.pdbx_strand_id
1 'polypeptide(L)'
;MAAQPQPQPQPHQIDERKEEEELKYLEFVQLATMQALMQCVVLYAYAKERAGPLKAGVDTVEEAVKTVVGPVYDRFHLVPGEVLKYADRKVGELDSHLPSNVKKVSSQARSVVSEVRRDGVSAFAKTVYSKYEATAEQCAVSAWRKLNQLPLFPQVANVVLPKAAYCTDKYNQAVLFSAQKGFRLSAYLPLVPTHKIAQLFSAN
;
A
#
# COMPACT_ATOMS: atom_id res chain seq x y z
N MET A 1 -62.35 -43.25 16.49
CA MET A 1 -62.17 -42.28 15.40
C MET A 1 -62.08 -40.89 16.00
N ALA A 2 -60.85 -40.38 16.20
CA ALA A 2 -60.46 -38.96 16.30
C ALA A 2 -58.99 -38.93 16.78
N ALA A 3 -58.17 -38.15 16.07
CA ALA A 3 -56.72 -38.25 16.00
C ALA A 3 -55.98 -37.78 17.26
N GLN A 4 -54.92 -38.50 17.64
CA GLN A 4 -53.86 -37.95 18.48
C GLN A 4 -52.97 -37.01 17.64
N PRO A 5 -52.63 -35.81 18.12
CA PRO A 5 -51.64 -34.97 17.46
C PRO A 5 -50.24 -35.54 17.66
N GLN A 6 -49.49 -35.69 16.57
CA GLN A 6 -48.07 -35.99 16.63
C GLN A 6 -47.29 -34.85 17.34
N PRO A 7 -46.25 -35.17 18.13
CA PRO A 7 -45.29 -34.17 18.55
C PRO A 7 -44.52 -33.67 17.32
N GLN A 8 -44.51 -32.35 17.10
CA GLN A 8 -43.61 -31.72 16.14
C GLN A 8 -42.15 -31.99 16.52
N PRO A 9 -41.25 -32.31 15.56
CA PRO A 9 -39.83 -32.25 15.81
C PRO A 9 -39.44 -30.80 16.08
N GLN A 10 -38.84 -30.55 17.24
CA GLN A 10 -38.12 -29.30 17.49
C GLN A 10 -37.02 -29.16 16.42
N PRO A 11 -36.81 -27.97 15.84
CA PRO A 11 -35.65 -27.75 14.98
C PRO A 11 -34.40 -27.90 15.85
N HIS A 12 -33.68 -28.99 15.60
CA HIS A 12 -32.32 -29.16 16.04
C HIS A 12 -31.52 -27.95 15.55
N GLN A 13 -31.02 -27.22 16.54
CA GLN A 13 -29.77 -26.48 16.54
C GLN A 13 -29.12 -26.30 15.16
N ILE A 14 -29.37 -25.13 14.58
CA ILE A 14 -28.44 -24.52 13.64
C ILE A 14 -27.37 -23.81 14.49
N ASP A 15 -26.59 -24.62 15.19
CA ASP A 15 -25.28 -24.29 15.71
C ASP A 15 -24.45 -25.42 15.10
N GLU A 16 -23.82 -25.24 13.95
CA GLU A 16 -22.37 -25.06 13.87
C GLU A 16 -21.97 -24.63 12.45
N ARG A 17 -22.63 -23.63 11.85
CA ARG A 17 -22.08 -22.91 10.68
C ARG A 17 -21.13 -21.79 11.09
N LYS A 18 -20.25 -22.12 12.03
CA LYS A 18 -19.02 -21.40 12.35
C LYS A 18 -17.88 -22.43 12.37
N GLU A 19 -17.72 -23.15 11.26
CA GLU A 19 -16.36 -23.52 10.92
C GLU A 19 -15.62 -22.18 10.77
N GLU A 20 -14.73 -21.90 11.71
CA GLU A 20 -13.72 -20.88 11.57
C GLU A 20 -12.97 -21.19 10.27
N GLU A 21 -13.34 -20.52 9.18
CA GLU A 21 -12.59 -20.54 7.92
C GLU A 21 -11.22 -19.90 8.20
N GLU A 22 -10.27 -20.72 8.65
CA GLU A 22 -8.84 -20.43 8.62
C GLU A 22 -8.42 -20.12 7.17
N LEU A 23 -7.51 -19.15 7.01
CA LEU A 23 -7.06 -18.65 5.71
C LEU A 23 -6.12 -19.65 5.04
N LYS A 24 -6.60 -20.42 4.07
CA LYS A 24 -5.83 -21.54 3.48
C LYS A 24 -4.73 -21.10 2.50
N TYR A 25 -4.87 -19.95 1.84
CA TYR A 25 -3.93 -19.49 0.81
C TYR A 25 -3.20 -18.20 1.19
N LEU A 26 -3.81 -17.32 1.98
CA LEU A 26 -3.31 -16.00 2.37
C LEU A 26 -2.73 -15.95 3.79
N GLU A 27 -2.55 -17.09 4.44
CA GLU A 27 -1.89 -17.24 5.75
C GLU A 27 -0.52 -16.54 5.81
N PHE A 28 0.28 -16.66 4.74
CA PHE A 28 1.59 -16.00 4.65
C PHE A 28 1.47 -14.46 4.64
N VAL A 29 0.36 -13.90 4.13
CA VAL A 29 0.11 -12.45 4.11
C VAL A 29 -0.20 -11.95 5.51
N GLN A 30 -0.98 -12.70 6.28
CA GLN A 30 -1.21 -12.38 7.69
C GLN A 30 0.08 -12.46 8.51
N LEU A 31 0.86 -13.53 8.35
CA LEU A 31 2.14 -13.70 9.04
C LEU A 31 3.12 -12.57 8.69
N ALA A 32 3.24 -12.23 7.41
CA ALA A 32 4.08 -11.12 6.96
C ALA A 32 3.60 -9.77 7.48
N THR A 33 2.28 -9.58 7.55
CA THR A 33 1.66 -8.35 8.09
C THR A 33 1.93 -8.22 9.58
N MET A 34 1.74 -9.28 10.36
CA MET A 34 2.07 -9.31 11.79
C MET A 34 3.57 -9.08 12.02
N GLN A 35 4.43 -9.71 11.23
CA GLN A 35 5.87 -9.53 11.32
C GLN A 35 6.30 -8.11 10.96
N ALA A 36 5.73 -7.51 9.92
CA ALA A 36 5.99 -6.12 9.55
C ALA A 36 5.48 -5.15 10.62
N LEU A 37 4.29 -5.36 11.17
CA LEU A 37 3.74 -4.59 12.29
C LEU A 37 4.65 -4.66 13.51
N MET A 38 5.10 -5.87 13.89
CA MET A 38 6.02 -6.07 15.00
C MET A 38 7.33 -5.30 14.77
N GLN A 39 7.92 -5.40 13.57
CA GLN A 39 9.13 -4.65 13.23
C GLN A 39 8.91 -3.13 13.30
N CYS A 40 7.79 -2.64 12.79
CA CYS A 40 7.43 -1.22 12.86
C CYS A 40 7.27 -0.75 14.31
N VAL A 41 6.63 -1.54 15.19
CA VAL A 41 6.49 -1.22 16.61
C VAL A 41 7.87 -1.13 17.29
N VAL A 42 8.76 -2.09 17.02
CA VAL A 42 10.12 -2.09 17.60
C VAL A 42 10.93 -0.89 17.11
N LEU A 43 10.90 -0.60 15.81
CA LEU A 43 11.58 0.57 15.22
C LEU A 43 11.04 1.89 15.76
N TYR A 44 9.72 2.00 15.89
CA TYR A 44 9.06 3.17 16.44
C TYR A 44 9.42 3.37 17.92
N ALA A 45 9.33 2.32 18.74
CA ALA A 45 9.70 2.37 20.15
C ALA A 45 11.17 2.80 20.33
N TYR A 46 12.07 2.22 19.55
CA TYR A 46 13.49 2.58 19.56
C TYR A 46 13.74 4.04 19.13
N ALA A 47 13.08 4.51 18.08
CA ALA A 47 13.19 5.89 17.62
C ALA A 47 12.63 6.88 18.65
N LYS A 48 11.50 6.54 19.27
CA LYS A 48 10.84 7.33 20.31
C LYS A 48 11.70 7.44 21.57
N GLU A 49 12.32 6.35 22.02
CA GLU A 49 13.25 6.37 23.15
C GLU A 49 14.49 7.25 22.88
N ARG A 50 14.93 7.33 21.61
CA ARG A 50 16.09 8.12 21.19
C ARG A 50 15.75 9.55 20.72
N ALA A 51 14.48 9.96 20.80
CA ALA A 51 14.02 11.26 20.30
C ALA A 51 14.47 12.46 21.17
N GLY A 52 15.01 12.23 22.37
CA GLY A 52 15.55 13.28 23.23
C GLY A 52 14.50 14.36 23.54
N PRO A 53 14.78 15.67 23.31
CA PRO A 53 13.84 16.77 23.58
C PRO A 53 12.50 16.66 22.83
N LEU A 54 12.45 15.91 21.72
CA LEU A 54 11.25 15.77 20.89
C LEU A 54 10.28 14.70 21.40
N LYS A 55 10.69 13.88 22.38
CA LYS A 55 9.88 12.77 22.92
C LYS A 55 8.52 13.25 23.44
N ALA A 56 8.48 14.35 24.17
CA ALA A 56 7.24 14.92 24.71
C ALA A 56 6.25 15.36 23.62
N GLY A 57 6.75 15.86 22.48
CA GLY A 57 5.92 16.20 21.33
C GLY A 57 5.34 14.96 20.65
N VAL A 58 6.14 13.89 20.53
CA VAL A 58 5.70 12.60 19.99
C VAL A 58 4.63 11.97 20.88
N ASP A 59 4.81 11.99 22.21
CA ASP A 59 3.82 11.50 23.18
C ASP A 59 2.48 12.24 23.05
N THR A 60 2.51 13.57 22.91
CA THR A 60 1.30 14.38 22.78
C THR A 60 0.52 14.06 21.50
N VAL A 61 1.23 13.89 20.39
CA VAL A 61 0.60 13.54 19.10
C VAL A 61 0.07 12.11 19.11
N GLU A 62 0.80 11.17 19.72
CA GLU A 62 0.34 9.78 19.87
C GLU A 62 -0.97 9.71 20.66
N GLU A 63 -1.07 10.40 21.79
CA GLU A 63 -2.30 10.44 22.59
C GLU A 63 -3.47 11.10 21.84
N ALA A 64 -3.20 12.18 21.10
CA ALA A 64 -4.22 12.82 20.26
C ALA A 64 -4.72 11.89 19.15
N VAL A 65 -3.80 11.22 18.45
CA VAL A 65 -4.14 10.25 17.40
C VAL A 65 -4.89 9.05 17.98
N LYS A 66 -4.46 8.52 19.12
CA LYS A 66 -5.14 7.43 19.83
C LYS A 66 -6.57 7.81 20.23
N THR A 67 -6.78 9.03 20.69
CA THR A 67 -8.10 9.54 21.08
C THR A 67 -9.03 9.70 19.87
N VAL A 68 -8.51 10.22 18.75
CA VAL A 68 -9.31 10.49 17.55
C VAL A 68 -9.56 9.23 16.71
N VAL A 69 -8.54 8.39 16.56
CA VAL A 69 -8.55 7.22 15.68
C VAL A 69 -8.94 5.95 16.43
N GLY A 70 -8.69 5.85 17.73
CA GLY A 70 -9.05 4.68 18.57
C GLY A 70 -10.50 4.23 18.38
N PRO A 71 -11.50 5.13 18.50
CA PRO A 71 -12.90 4.77 18.29
C PRO A 71 -13.22 4.28 16.88
N VAL A 72 -12.47 4.74 15.87
CA VAL A 72 -12.64 4.30 14.47
C VAL A 72 -12.02 2.91 14.30
N TYR A 73 -10.83 2.68 14.87
CA TYR A 73 -10.18 1.39 14.84
C TYR A 73 -11.04 0.32 15.53
N ASP A 74 -11.59 0.61 16.71
CA ASP A 74 -12.47 -0.31 17.44
C ASP A 74 -13.71 -0.71 16.64
N ARG A 75 -14.22 0.17 15.78
CA ARG A 75 -15.37 -0.11 14.91
C ARG A 75 -15.04 -0.93 13.68
N PHE A 76 -13.81 -0.83 13.16
CA PHE A 76 -13.46 -1.36 11.84
C PHE A 76 -12.30 -2.36 11.84
N HIS A 77 -11.65 -2.65 12.97
CA HIS A 77 -10.50 -3.55 13.05
C HIS A 77 -10.78 -4.98 12.54
N LEU A 78 -12.05 -5.40 12.54
CA LEU A 78 -12.47 -6.70 12.01
C LEU A 78 -12.63 -6.71 10.48
N VAL A 79 -12.85 -5.56 9.84
CA VAL A 79 -13.10 -5.45 8.39
C VAL A 79 -11.90 -5.96 7.55
N PRO A 80 -10.64 -5.62 7.86
CA PRO A 80 -9.48 -6.16 7.13
C PRO A 80 -9.41 -7.69 7.16
N GLY A 81 -9.78 -8.32 8.28
CA GLY A 81 -9.82 -9.77 8.41
C GLY A 81 -10.88 -10.41 7.50
N GLU A 82 -12.08 -9.83 7.47
CA GLU A 82 -13.19 -10.33 6.63
C GLU A 82 -12.94 -10.12 5.13
N VAL A 83 -12.32 -9.01 4.74
CA VAL A 83 -11.89 -8.79 3.34
C VAL A 83 -10.83 -9.82 2.93
N LEU A 84 -9.89 -10.14 3.83
CA LEU A 84 -8.85 -11.12 3.56
C LEU A 84 -9.43 -12.53 3.43
N LYS A 85 -10.39 -12.92 4.28
CA LYS A 85 -11.12 -14.19 4.17
C LYS A 85 -11.91 -14.27 2.87
N TYR A 86 -12.59 -13.19 2.49
CA TYR A 86 -13.30 -13.13 1.21
C TYR A 86 -12.34 -13.30 0.03
N ALA A 87 -11.18 -12.66 0.07
CA ALA A 87 -10.14 -12.82 -0.95
C ALA A 87 -9.58 -14.25 -0.98
N ASP A 88 -9.35 -14.86 0.18
CA ASP A 88 -8.86 -16.24 0.31
C ASP A 88 -9.84 -17.25 -0.31
N ARG A 89 -11.13 -17.12 0.03
CA ARG A 89 -12.18 -17.93 -0.56
C ARG A 89 -12.30 -17.73 -2.06
N LYS A 90 -12.16 -16.49 -2.54
CA LYS A 90 -12.16 -16.19 -3.99
C LYS A 90 -10.95 -16.77 -4.69
N VAL A 91 -9.79 -16.82 -4.05
CA VAL A 91 -8.60 -17.49 -4.59
C VAL A 91 -8.81 -19.00 -4.64
N GLY A 92 -9.41 -19.61 -3.61
CA GLY A 92 -9.76 -21.04 -3.60
C GLY A 92 -10.83 -21.41 -4.64
N GLU A 93 -11.89 -20.60 -4.80
CA GLU A 93 -12.91 -20.76 -5.85
C GLU A 93 -12.31 -20.58 -7.26
N LEU A 94 -11.36 -19.65 -7.40
CA LEU A 94 -10.63 -19.47 -8.65
C LEU A 94 -9.70 -20.66 -8.93
N ASP A 95 -9.11 -21.29 -7.91
CA ASP A 95 -8.28 -22.49 -8.08
C ASP A 95 -9.13 -23.72 -8.47
N SER A 96 -10.38 -23.80 -8.01
CA SER A 96 -11.29 -24.93 -8.30
C SER A 96 -12.05 -24.82 -9.64
N HIS A 97 -12.22 -23.62 -10.21
CA HIS A 97 -13.08 -23.36 -11.38
C HIS A 97 -12.36 -22.79 -12.61
N LEU A 98 -11.14 -23.23 -12.95
CA LEU A 98 -10.47 -22.67 -14.14
C LEU A 98 -10.41 -23.56 -15.39
N PRO A 99 -11.21 -23.23 -16.44
CA PRO A 99 -10.87 -23.53 -17.82
C PRO A 99 -9.68 -22.68 -18.30
N SER A 100 -9.06 -23.11 -19.41
CA SER A 100 -7.71 -22.77 -19.89
C SER A 100 -7.34 -21.28 -20.07
N ASN A 101 -8.27 -20.35 -19.94
CA ASN A 101 -8.14 -18.92 -20.22
C ASN A 101 -7.41 -18.13 -19.11
N VAL A 102 -7.32 -18.64 -17.88
CA VAL A 102 -6.59 -18.00 -16.78
C VAL A 102 -5.15 -18.50 -16.64
N LYS A 103 -4.78 -19.54 -17.42
CA LYS A 103 -3.37 -19.81 -17.73
C LYS A 103 -2.68 -18.57 -18.31
N LYS A 104 -3.39 -17.67 -19.03
CA LYS A 104 -2.83 -16.42 -19.58
C LYS A 104 -2.46 -15.38 -18.52
N VAL A 105 -3.31 -15.16 -17.51
CA VAL A 105 -2.99 -14.23 -16.41
C VAL A 105 -1.93 -14.84 -15.48
N SER A 106 -2.01 -16.14 -15.22
CA SER A 106 -0.95 -16.86 -14.50
C SER A 106 0.38 -16.86 -15.27
N SER A 107 0.36 -16.93 -16.61
CA SER A 107 1.55 -16.86 -17.44
C SER A 107 2.10 -15.44 -17.51
N GLN A 108 1.23 -14.42 -17.42
CA GLN A 108 1.66 -13.03 -17.35
C GLN A 108 2.26 -12.71 -15.97
N ALA A 109 1.65 -13.19 -14.89
CA ALA A 109 2.20 -13.09 -13.54
C ALA A 109 3.50 -13.91 -13.39
N ARG A 110 3.57 -15.13 -13.94
CA ARG A 110 4.81 -15.93 -14.01
C ARG A 110 5.85 -15.30 -14.91
N SER A 111 5.46 -14.63 -15.99
CA SER A 111 6.36 -13.87 -16.87
C SER A 111 6.96 -12.71 -16.09
N VAL A 112 6.13 -11.93 -15.38
CA VAL A 112 6.57 -10.83 -14.51
C VAL A 112 7.51 -11.34 -13.41
N VAL A 113 7.16 -12.44 -12.73
CA VAL A 113 8.04 -13.09 -11.74
C VAL A 113 9.33 -13.59 -12.38
N SER A 114 9.28 -14.13 -13.59
CA SER A 114 10.46 -14.63 -14.31
C SER A 114 11.37 -13.50 -14.82
N GLU A 115 10.81 -12.36 -15.25
CA GLU A 115 11.54 -11.15 -15.60
C GLU A 115 12.15 -10.51 -14.36
N VAL A 116 11.40 -10.44 -13.25
CA VAL A 116 11.92 -9.99 -11.95
C VAL A 116 13.04 -10.90 -11.43
N ARG A 117 12.96 -12.21 -11.67
CA ARG A 117 13.99 -13.18 -11.28
C ARG A 117 15.23 -13.15 -12.19
N ARG A 118 15.07 -12.69 -13.44
CA ARG A 118 16.14 -12.66 -14.46
C ARG A 118 16.86 -11.31 -14.50
N ASP A 119 16.10 -10.21 -14.43
CA ASP A 119 16.60 -8.84 -14.56
C ASP A 119 16.60 -8.08 -13.21
N GLY A 120 16.00 -8.66 -12.17
CA GLY A 120 15.90 -8.05 -10.84
C GLY A 120 14.70 -7.10 -10.70
N VAL A 121 14.17 -6.99 -9.48
CA VAL A 121 13.04 -6.11 -9.13
C VAL A 121 13.27 -4.65 -9.58
N SER A 122 14.53 -4.18 -9.52
CA SER A 122 14.92 -2.82 -9.92
C SER A 122 14.80 -2.59 -11.43
N ALA A 123 15.17 -3.56 -12.27
CA ALA A 123 15.06 -3.43 -13.72
C ALA A 123 13.60 -3.50 -14.17
N PHE A 124 12.80 -4.37 -13.55
CA PHE A 124 11.36 -4.43 -13.83
C PHE A 124 10.65 -3.13 -13.45
N ALA A 125 10.95 -2.57 -12.27
CA ALA A 125 10.42 -1.28 -11.85
C ALA A 125 10.76 -0.17 -12.87
N LYS A 126 12.01 -0.13 -13.37
CA LYS A 126 12.41 0.81 -14.44
C LYS A 126 11.60 0.61 -15.71
N THR A 127 11.44 -0.62 -16.19
CA THR A 127 10.70 -0.93 -17.43
C THR A 127 9.23 -0.54 -17.34
N VAL A 128 8.58 -0.79 -16.20
CA VAL A 128 7.20 -0.36 -15.97
C VAL A 128 7.15 1.17 -15.90
N TYR A 129 8.07 1.80 -15.19
CA TYR A 129 8.14 3.26 -15.10
C TYR A 129 8.27 3.90 -16.49
N SER A 130 9.17 3.40 -17.33
CA SER A 130 9.40 3.92 -18.69
C SER A 130 8.18 3.80 -19.60
N LYS A 131 7.36 2.74 -19.45
CA LYS A 131 6.12 2.58 -20.23
C LYS A 131 5.06 3.62 -19.86
N TYR A 132 5.01 4.01 -18.59
CA TYR A 132 4.02 4.97 -18.08
C TYR A 132 4.53 6.41 -18.06
N GLU A 133 5.83 6.63 -18.20
CA GLU A 133 6.49 7.93 -18.11
C GLU A 133 5.88 8.97 -19.06
N ALA A 134 5.76 8.65 -20.35
CA ALA A 134 5.23 9.60 -21.34
C ALA A 134 3.76 9.98 -21.08
N THR A 135 2.93 9.02 -20.67
CA THR A 135 1.51 9.26 -20.35
C THR A 135 1.36 10.06 -19.05
N ALA A 136 2.15 9.74 -18.03
CA ALA A 136 2.17 10.46 -16.77
C ALA A 136 2.64 11.91 -16.95
N GLU A 137 3.68 12.15 -17.76
CA GLU A 137 4.17 13.48 -18.10
C GLU A 137 3.10 14.32 -18.80
N GLN A 138 2.44 13.78 -19.83
CA GLN A 138 1.37 14.49 -20.53
C GLN A 138 0.19 14.83 -19.61
N CYS A 139 -0.18 13.90 -18.72
CA CYS A 139 -1.23 14.13 -17.73
C CYS A 139 -0.83 15.23 -16.74
N ALA A 140 0.40 15.17 -16.22
CA ALA A 140 0.93 16.16 -15.28
C ALA A 140 0.98 17.57 -15.90
N VAL A 141 1.50 17.71 -17.13
CA VAL A 141 1.53 19.00 -17.84
C VAL A 141 0.13 19.54 -18.08
N SER A 142 -0.81 18.68 -18.49
CA SER A 142 -2.19 19.08 -18.75
C SER A 142 -2.92 19.51 -17.47
N ALA A 143 -2.73 18.77 -16.38
CA ALA A 143 -3.29 19.10 -15.07
C ALA A 143 -2.69 20.40 -14.53
N TRP A 144 -1.38 20.57 -14.62
CA TRP A 144 -0.67 21.79 -14.21
C TRP A 144 -1.15 23.02 -14.98
N ARG A 145 -1.39 22.88 -16.29
CA ARG A 145 -1.96 23.97 -17.11
C ARG A 145 -3.34 24.37 -16.63
N LYS A 146 -4.24 23.41 -16.40
CA LYS A 146 -5.60 23.68 -15.89
C LYS A 146 -5.57 24.33 -14.52
N LEU A 147 -4.67 23.89 -13.64
CA LEU A 147 -4.51 24.48 -12.32
C LEU A 147 -4.01 25.93 -12.43
N ASN A 148 -3.07 26.25 -13.32
CA ASN A 148 -2.61 27.62 -13.54
C ASN A 148 -3.66 28.58 -14.13
N GLN A 149 -4.78 28.06 -14.66
CA GLN A 149 -5.91 28.91 -15.07
C GLN A 149 -6.75 29.38 -13.87
N LEU A 150 -6.57 28.81 -12.68
CA LEU A 150 -7.26 29.22 -11.48
C LEU A 150 -6.62 30.48 -10.89
N PRO A 151 -7.39 31.50 -10.48
CA PRO A 151 -6.87 32.83 -10.14
C PRO A 151 -5.91 32.86 -8.95
N LEU A 152 -5.98 31.88 -8.04
CA LEU A 152 -5.12 31.82 -6.84
C LEU A 152 -3.99 30.80 -6.96
N PHE A 153 -4.09 29.85 -7.89
CA PHE A 153 -3.14 28.74 -7.97
C PHE A 153 -1.72 29.18 -8.35
N PRO A 154 -1.48 30.10 -9.31
CA PRO A 154 -0.14 30.56 -9.63
C PRO A 154 0.60 31.19 -8.44
N GLN A 155 -0.13 31.92 -7.58
CA GLN A 155 0.46 32.54 -6.39
C GLN A 155 0.87 31.48 -5.36
N VAL A 156 -0.01 30.50 -5.13
CA VAL A 156 0.29 29.37 -4.23
C VAL A 156 1.44 28.52 -4.78
N ALA A 157 1.42 28.24 -6.09
CA ALA A 157 2.47 27.48 -6.77
C ALA A 157 3.85 28.16 -6.61
N ASN A 158 3.95 29.48 -6.77
CA ASN A 158 5.21 30.21 -6.61
C ASN A 158 5.79 30.15 -5.19
N VAL A 159 4.96 29.98 -4.16
CA VAL A 159 5.42 29.83 -2.76
C VAL A 159 5.81 28.39 -2.45
N VAL A 160 5.07 27.42 -3.02
CA VAL A 160 5.26 25.99 -2.74
C VAL A 160 6.37 25.39 -3.58
N LEU A 161 6.53 25.80 -4.85
CA LEU A 161 7.52 25.28 -5.78
C LEU A 161 8.96 25.34 -5.25
N PRO A 162 9.45 26.46 -4.68
CA PRO A 162 10.81 26.52 -4.14
C PRO A 162 11.01 25.55 -2.97
N LYS A 163 10.00 25.38 -2.11
CA LYS A 163 10.05 24.45 -0.98
C LYS A 163 10.05 23.01 -1.46
N ALA A 164 9.20 22.69 -2.45
CA ALA A 164 9.16 21.37 -3.07
C ALA A 164 10.49 21.03 -3.77
N ALA A 165 11.08 21.98 -4.50
CA ALA A 165 12.38 21.82 -5.14
C ALA A 165 13.50 21.57 -4.12
N TYR A 166 13.53 22.35 -3.03
CA TYR A 166 14.50 22.17 -1.94
C TYR A 166 14.36 20.80 -1.26
N CYS A 167 13.14 20.40 -0.91
CA CYS A 167 12.89 19.09 -0.28
C CYS A 167 13.29 17.94 -1.22
N THR A 168 13.01 18.07 -2.51
CA THR A 168 13.36 17.08 -3.52
C THR A 168 14.88 16.95 -3.68
N ASP A 169 15.60 18.07 -3.70
CA ASP A 169 17.07 18.07 -3.74
C ASP A 169 17.66 17.37 -2.51
N LYS A 170 17.16 17.67 -1.31
CA LYS A 170 17.58 17.00 -0.07
C LYS A 170 17.31 15.50 -0.07
N TYR A 171 16.15 15.08 -0.56
CA TYR A 171 15.84 13.66 -0.74
C TYR A 171 16.84 12.99 -1.70
N ASN A 172 17.07 13.59 -2.88
CA ASN A 172 18.00 13.03 -3.87
C ASN A 172 19.42 12.93 -3.31
N GLN A 173 19.89 13.95 -2.59
CA GLN A 173 21.20 13.91 -1.91
C GLN A 173 21.28 12.78 -0.88
N ALA A 174 20.22 12.58 -0.08
CA ALA A 174 20.17 11.50 0.90
C ALA A 174 20.21 10.11 0.24
N VAL A 175 19.49 9.93 -0.87
CA VAL A 175 19.53 8.69 -1.65
C VAL A 175 20.93 8.44 -2.20
N LEU A 176 21.56 9.44 -2.84
CA LEU A 176 22.93 9.31 -3.37
C LEU A 176 23.95 9.01 -2.27
N PHE A 177 23.87 9.71 -1.13
CA PHE A 177 24.75 9.48 0.01
C PHE A 177 24.60 8.07 0.60
N SER A 178 23.36 7.59 0.71
CA SER A 178 23.08 6.22 1.18
C SER A 178 23.62 5.15 0.21
N ALA A 179 23.55 5.42 -1.10
CA ALA A 179 24.11 4.55 -2.14
C ALA A 179 25.63 4.51 -2.10
N GLN A 180 26.30 5.66 -1.92
CA GLN A 180 27.76 5.72 -1.76
C GLN A 180 28.25 4.96 -0.53
N LYS A 181 27.45 4.94 0.55
CA LYS A 181 27.75 4.17 1.77
C LYS A 181 27.43 2.67 1.67
N GLY A 182 26.91 2.20 0.54
CA GLY A 182 26.63 0.78 0.31
C GLY A 182 25.39 0.24 1.03
N PHE A 183 24.48 1.12 1.49
CA PHE A 183 23.22 0.67 2.09
C PHE A 183 22.33 0.03 1.03
N ARG A 184 21.99 -1.26 1.18
CA ARG A 184 21.17 -1.99 0.20
C ARG A 184 19.80 -1.35 -0.09
N LEU A 185 19.24 -0.60 0.87
CA LEU A 185 17.97 0.10 0.72
C LEU A 185 18.03 1.24 -0.32
N SER A 186 19.21 1.82 -0.57
CA SER A 186 19.36 2.90 -1.55
C SER A 186 19.07 2.44 -2.98
N ALA A 187 19.28 1.16 -3.28
CA ALA A 187 19.03 0.58 -4.60
C ALA A 187 17.52 0.51 -4.94
N TYR A 188 16.66 0.68 -3.94
CA TYR A 188 15.21 0.68 -4.07
C TYR A 188 14.60 2.09 -4.02
N LEU A 189 15.36 3.11 -3.62
CA LEU A 189 14.90 4.49 -3.55
C LEU A 189 15.20 5.20 -4.88
N PRO A 190 14.18 5.57 -5.67
CA PRO A 190 14.40 6.23 -6.95
C PRO A 190 14.83 7.67 -6.74
N LEU A 191 15.72 8.16 -7.60
CA LEU A 191 16.04 9.58 -7.69
C LEU A 191 14.93 10.31 -8.45
N VAL A 192 14.57 11.49 -7.97
CA VAL A 192 13.60 12.36 -8.64
C VAL A 192 14.32 13.19 -9.71
N PRO A 193 13.93 13.11 -11.00
CA PRO A 193 14.63 13.79 -12.08
C PRO A 193 14.21 15.28 -12.16
N THR A 194 14.70 16.08 -11.21
CA THR A 194 14.33 17.51 -11.06
C THR A 194 14.65 18.35 -12.31
N HIS A 195 15.78 18.10 -12.99
CA HIS A 195 16.12 18.79 -14.23
C HIS A 195 15.11 18.51 -15.35
N LYS A 196 14.71 17.24 -15.53
CA LYS A 196 13.73 16.84 -16.54
C LYS A 196 12.37 17.47 -16.26
N ILE A 197 11.95 17.45 -15.00
CA ILE A 197 10.71 18.09 -14.53
C ILE A 197 10.75 19.59 -14.82
N ALA A 198 11.81 20.29 -14.41
CA ALA A 198 11.96 21.72 -14.65
C ALA A 198 11.88 22.05 -16.15
N GLN A 199 12.56 21.27 -16.99
CA GLN A 199 12.54 21.44 -18.44
C GLN A 199 11.14 21.21 -19.06
N LEU A 200 10.40 20.19 -18.60
CA LEU A 200 9.02 19.91 -19.05
C LEU A 200 8.06 21.05 -18.71
N PHE A 201 8.27 21.73 -17.59
CA PHE A 201 7.43 22.83 -17.14
C PHE A 201 7.91 24.22 -17.60
N SER A 202 9.16 24.37 -18.07
CA SER A 202 9.68 25.62 -18.63
C SER A 202 9.55 25.75 -20.14
N ALA A 203 9.46 24.63 -20.87
CA ALA A 203 9.38 24.60 -22.33
C ALA A 203 7.97 24.84 -22.90
N ASN A 204 7.01 25.26 -22.05
CA ASN A 204 5.61 25.48 -22.39
C ASN A 204 5.11 26.82 -21.85
#